data_AF-C0PS48-F1
#
_entry.id   AF-C0PS48-F1
#
_cell.length_a   1.000
_cell.length_b   1.000
_cell.length_c   1.000
_cell.angle_alpha   90.00
_cell.angle_beta   90.00
_cell.angle_gamma   90.00
#
_symmetry.space_group_name_H-M   'P 1'
#
loop_
_entity.id
_entity.type
_entity.pdbx_description
1 polymer ?
#
loop_
_entity_poly.entity_id
_entity_poly.type
_entity_poly.pdbx_seq_one_letter_code
_entity_poly.pdbx_strand_id
1 'polypeptide(L)'
;MNIASCKDSTLILQNSNQAQFCGSGLIGVPEHSSESDERKADTNKQKRRRSKEPGEDGEDRPREHPFIVTEPGELARGKKNGLDYLFDLYEQCGKFLLEVQRIAKEKGEKCPTKVTNQVFRHAKHNGAVYINKPKMRHYVHCYALHCLDSEQSNHLRRLYKERGENVGAWRQACYYPLVAIARENNWDIEGIFNRNEKLKIWYVPTKLRQLCHMERSKECP
;
A
#
# COMPACT_ATOMS: atom_id res chain seq x y z
N MET A 1 49.19 5.67 5.83
CA MET A 1 48.83 6.15 7.19
C MET A 1 47.84 7.29 7.05
N ASN A 2 46.75 7.20 7.82
CA ASN A 2 45.82 8.25 8.26
C ASN A 2 44.89 8.97 7.27
N ILE A 3 43.71 8.35 7.08
CA ILE A 3 42.33 8.80 7.39
C ILE A 3 42.15 10.26 7.87
N ALA A 4 41.24 10.98 7.21
CA ALA A 4 40.36 12.01 7.78
C ALA A 4 39.07 12.09 6.93
N SER A 5 37.98 11.43 7.33
CA SER A 5 36.84 11.99 8.09
C SER A 5 36.01 13.03 7.32
N CYS A 6 34.97 12.56 6.61
CA CYS A 6 33.86 13.39 6.15
C CYS A 6 32.68 13.20 7.11
N LYS A 7 32.18 14.32 7.63
CA LYS A 7 31.11 14.41 8.63
C LYS A 7 29.74 14.30 7.97
N ASP A 8 28.87 13.47 8.55
CA ASP A 8 27.44 13.39 8.32
C ASP A 8 26.75 14.74 8.54
N SER A 9 25.88 15.12 7.60
CA SER A 9 24.94 16.24 7.74
C SER A 9 23.54 15.71 7.98
N THR A 10 23.16 15.60 9.25
CA THR A 10 21.79 15.29 9.68
C THR A 10 20.97 16.58 9.70
N LEU A 11 19.96 16.71 8.84
CA LEU A 11 18.97 17.79 8.92
C LEU A 11 17.71 17.30 9.62
N ILE A 12 17.49 17.82 10.83
CA ILE A 12 16.25 17.72 11.61
C ILE A 12 15.31 18.82 11.13
N LEU A 13 14.05 18.49 10.81
CA LEU A 13 12.97 19.47 10.64
C LEU A 13 11.91 19.26 11.72
N GLN A 14 11.80 20.24 12.62
CA GLN A 14 10.75 20.36 13.63
C GLN A 14 9.43 20.79 12.98
N ASN A 15 8.33 20.17 13.41
CA ASN A 15 6.98 20.49 12.98
C ASN A 15 6.27 21.25 14.11
N SER A 16 5.86 22.49 13.84
CA SER A 16 4.97 23.28 14.70
C SER A 16 4.01 24.01 13.77
N ASN A 17 2.71 23.78 13.94
CA ASN A 17 1.68 24.78 13.61
C ASN A 17 0.36 24.45 14.30
N GLN A 18 0.06 25.33 15.26
CA GLN A 18 -1.21 25.57 15.92
C GLN A 18 -1.86 26.75 15.19
N ALA A 19 -3.15 26.66 14.85
CA ALA A 19 -3.94 27.83 14.48
C ALA A 19 -5.38 27.66 14.94
N GLN A 20 -5.78 28.61 15.80
CA GLN A 20 -7.11 28.84 16.35
C GLN A 20 -8.02 29.53 15.32
N PHE A 21 -9.33 29.30 15.42
CA PHE A 21 -10.34 30.16 14.80
C PHE A 21 -11.46 30.46 15.82
N CYS A 22 -11.70 31.75 16.02
CA CYS A 22 -12.84 32.39 16.72
C CYS A 22 -13.54 33.27 15.67
N GLY A 23 -14.82 33.62 15.66
CA GLY A 23 -15.99 33.51 16.53
C GLY A 23 -17.12 34.37 15.90
N SER A 24 -18.27 34.47 16.58
CA SER A 24 -19.49 35.30 16.30
C SER A 24 -20.49 34.73 15.29
N GLY A 25 -21.82 34.81 15.48
CA GLY A 25 -22.68 35.52 16.43
C GLY A 25 -24.17 35.13 16.19
N LEU A 26 -25.08 35.57 17.06
CA LEU A 26 -26.37 34.95 17.45
C LEU A 26 -27.66 35.58 16.85
N ILE A 27 -28.80 34.93 17.16
CA ILE A 27 -30.23 35.41 17.25
C ILE A 27 -30.99 35.51 15.92
N GLY A 28 -32.27 35.12 15.72
CA GLY A 28 -33.47 34.70 16.47
C GLY A 28 -34.68 35.04 15.55
N VAL A 29 -35.81 34.31 15.43
CA VAL A 29 -37.09 34.38 16.19
C VAL A 29 -38.13 33.48 15.43
N PRO A 30 -39.18 32.89 16.08
CA PRO A 30 -40.10 31.88 15.52
C PRO A 30 -41.58 32.36 15.28
N GLU A 31 -42.49 31.39 15.03
CA GLU A 31 -43.98 31.43 14.91
C GLU A 31 -44.56 31.48 13.46
N HIS A 32 -45.70 30.88 13.05
CA HIS A 32 -46.89 30.33 13.70
C HIS A 32 -47.67 29.35 12.75
N SER A 33 -48.22 28.27 13.30
CA SER A 33 -49.44 27.46 13.03
C SER A 33 -50.17 27.36 11.66
N SER A 34 -50.61 26.13 11.32
CA SER A 34 -52.03 25.67 11.19
C SER A 34 -52.34 24.67 10.04
N GLU A 35 -53.22 23.72 10.36
CA GLU A 35 -53.66 22.48 9.67
C GLU A 35 -54.44 22.68 8.37
N SER A 36 -54.43 21.69 7.44
CA SER A 36 -55.61 20.87 7.03
C SER A 36 -55.43 20.00 5.76
N ASP A 37 -55.93 18.76 5.89
CA ASP A 37 -56.53 17.75 4.99
C ASP A 37 -56.18 17.45 3.50
N GLU A 38 -55.99 16.14 3.29
CA GLU A 38 -56.42 15.23 2.20
C GLU A 38 -56.34 15.63 0.71
N ARG A 39 -55.53 14.87 -0.07
CA ARG A 39 -56.03 13.90 -1.08
C ARG A 39 -54.91 13.20 -1.89
N LYS A 40 -55.19 11.93 -2.22
CA LYS A 40 -54.37 10.91 -2.90
C LYS A 40 -53.95 11.30 -4.34
N ALA A 41 -52.74 10.88 -4.75
CA ALA A 41 -52.44 10.55 -6.14
C ALA A 41 -51.31 9.51 -6.23
N ASP A 42 -51.69 8.32 -6.69
CA ASP A 42 -50.84 7.22 -7.12
C ASP A 42 -49.78 7.68 -8.13
N THR A 43 -48.50 7.49 -7.80
CA THR A 43 -47.46 7.33 -8.83
C THR A 43 -46.53 6.18 -8.42
N ASN A 44 -46.80 5.05 -9.06
CA ASN A 44 -46.04 3.82 -9.06
C ASN A 44 -44.58 4.06 -9.53
N LYS A 45 -43.68 4.42 -8.61
CA LYS A 45 -42.23 4.34 -8.83
C LYS A 45 -41.74 2.99 -8.32
N GLN A 46 -41.70 2.03 -9.24
CA GLN A 46 -40.94 0.78 -9.10
C GLN A 46 -39.51 1.12 -8.65
N LYS A 47 -39.28 1.04 -7.34
CA LYS A 47 -37.96 1.03 -6.73
C LYS A 47 -37.30 -0.26 -7.23
N ARG A 48 -36.52 -0.17 -8.32
CA ARG A 48 -35.62 -1.24 -8.78
C ARG A 48 -34.83 -1.67 -7.55
N ARG A 49 -35.24 -2.80 -6.96
CA ARG A 49 -34.51 -3.51 -5.92
C ARG A 49 -33.20 -3.90 -6.57
N ARG A 50 -32.17 -3.07 -6.40
CA ARG A 50 -30.79 -3.49 -6.62
C ARG A 50 -30.60 -4.64 -5.66
N SER A 51 -30.46 -5.85 -6.20
CA SER A 51 -30.12 -7.05 -5.43
C SER A 51 -28.97 -6.67 -4.52
N LYS A 52 -29.25 -6.65 -3.22
CA LYS A 52 -28.26 -6.43 -2.19
C LYS A 52 -27.45 -7.73 -2.19
N GLU A 53 -26.30 -7.72 -2.87
CA GLU A 53 -25.36 -8.83 -2.75
C GLU A 53 -25.05 -9.01 -1.26
N PRO A 54 -25.07 -10.26 -0.76
CA PRO A 54 -24.92 -10.52 0.65
C PRO A 54 -23.46 -10.26 1.07
N GLY A 55 -23.29 -9.34 2.01
CA GLY A 55 -22.13 -9.32 2.92
C GLY A 55 -20.83 -8.74 2.36
N GLU A 56 -20.82 -7.45 2.03
CA GLU A 56 -19.58 -6.66 2.07
C GLU A 56 -19.55 -5.84 3.37
N ASP A 57 -18.37 -5.84 3.98
CA ASP A 57 -17.95 -5.05 5.16
C ASP A 57 -18.47 -5.48 6.54
N GLY A 58 -17.66 -6.28 7.25
CA GLY A 58 -17.68 -6.21 8.71
C GLY A 58 -16.94 -7.29 9.47
N GLU A 59 -17.15 -8.56 9.16
CA GLU A 59 -16.92 -9.60 10.18
C GLU A 59 -15.83 -10.62 9.83
N ASP A 60 -15.03 -10.90 10.87
CA ASP A 60 -14.13 -12.05 11.04
C ASP A 60 -12.97 -12.23 10.08
N ARG A 61 -12.11 -11.22 9.98
CA ARG A 61 -10.68 -11.52 9.73
C ARG A 61 -9.96 -11.53 11.07
N PRO A 62 -9.49 -12.69 11.56
CA PRO A 62 -8.54 -12.73 12.67
C PRO A 62 -7.39 -11.76 12.38
N ARG A 63 -7.15 -10.83 13.31
CA ARG A 63 -6.08 -9.85 13.15
C ARG A 63 -4.75 -10.59 13.08
N GLU A 64 -4.07 -10.45 11.95
CA GLU A 64 -2.75 -11.02 11.77
C GLU A 64 -1.73 -10.43 12.74
N HIS A 65 -0.74 -11.24 13.07
CA HIS A 65 0.40 -10.78 13.84
C HIS A 65 1.16 -9.67 13.11
N PRO A 66 1.59 -8.61 13.82
CA PRO A 66 2.34 -7.53 13.20
C PRO A 66 3.70 -8.04 12.73
N PHE A 67 4.21 -7.43 11.67
CA PHE A 67 5.57 -7.71 11.20
C PHE A 67 6.62 -7.13 12.14
N ILE A 68 7.77 -7.79 12.20
CA ILE A 68 9.01 -7.28 12.79
C ILE A 68 10.12 -7.37 11.75
N VAL A 69 11.16 -6.53 11.91
CA VAL A 69 12.34 -6.63 11.05
C VAL A 69 13.06 -7.94 11.40
N THR A 70 13.25 -8.80 10.41
CA THR A 70 14.00 -10.05 10.55
C THR A 70 15.09 -10.12 9.50
N GLU A 71 16.18 -10.80 9.85
CA GLU A 71 17.23 -11.18 8.91
C GLU A 71 16.74 -12.19 7.87
N PRO A 72 17.42 -12.30 6.72
CA PRO A 72 17.12 -13.32 5.73
C PRO A 72 17.20 -14.73 6.33
N GLY A 73 16.11 -15.49 6.24
CA GLY A 73 16.00 -16.85 6.79
C GLY A 73 15.65 -16.90 8.29
N GLU A 74 15.56 -15.75 8.97
CA GLU A 74 15.18 -15.73 10.38
C GLU A 74 13.67 -15.83 10.56
N LEU A 75 13.25 -16.80 11.37
CA LEU A 75 11.88 -16.93 11.85
C LEU A 75 11.60 -15.92 12.96
N ALA A 76 10.52 -15.15 12.80
CA ALA A 76 10.04 -14.27 13.86
C ALA A 76 9.64 -15.06 15.11
N ARG A 77 10.04 -14.57 16.28
CA ARG A 77 9.70 -15.21 17.57
C ARG A 77 8.40 -14.66 18.14
N GLY A 78 7.63 -15.52 18.81
CA GLY A 78 6.37 -15.17 19.46
C GLY A 78 5.24 -14.86 18.49
N LYS A 79 4.27 -14.02 18.91
CA LYS A 79 3.10 -13.60 18.10
C LYS A 79 3.45 -12.51 17.09
N LYS A 80 4.46 -12.77 16.24
CA LYS A 80 5.02 -11.83 15.27
C LYS A 80 5.29 -12.52 13.94
N ASN A 81 5.24 -11.76 12.84
CA ASN A 81 5.56 -12.24 11.50
C ASN A 81 6.90 -11.68 11.02
N GLY A 82 7.68 -12.49 10.29
CA GLY A 82 8.97 -12.08 9.71
C GLY A 82 8.82 -11.44 8.32
N LEU A 83 9.90 -10.82 7.83
CA LEU A 83 9.91 -10.16 6.52
C LEU A 83 9.96 -11.16 5.36
N ASP A 84 10.54 -12.35 5.53
CA ASP A 84 10.50 -13.38 4.49
C ASP A 84 9.07 -13.87 4.25
N TYR A 85 8.27 -14.01 5.32
CA TYR A 85 6.84 -14.29 5.19
C TYR A 85 6.11 -13.15 4.46
N LEU A 86 6.44 -11.89 4.75
CA LEU A 86 5.89 -10.74 4.01
C LEU A 86 6.18 -10.87 2.50
N PHE A 87 7.39 -11.24 2.11
CA PHE A 87 7.75 -11.41 0.69
C PHE A 87 7.06 -12.62 0.05
N ASP A 88 6.90 -13.73 0.79
CA ASP A 88 6.13 -14.88 0.32
C ASP A 88 4.66 -14.52 0.00
N LEU A 89 4.05 -13.60 0.75
CA LEU A 89 2.70 -13.10 0.42
C LEU A 89 2.62 -12.45 -0.98
N TYR A 90 3.69 -11.83 -1.47
CA TYR A 90 3.74 -11.29 -2.83
C TYR A 90 3.84 -12.40 -3.88
N GLU A 91 4.63 -13.44 -3.61
CA GLU A 91 4.72 -14.62 -4.48
C GLU A 91 3.36 -15.33 -4.57
N GLN A 92 2.66 -15.47 -3.44
CA GLN A 92 1.29 -16.00 -3.41
C GLN A 92 0.31 -15.14 -4.24
N CYS A 93 0.39 -13.81 -4.14
CA CYS A 93 -0.42 -12.91 -4.98
C CYS A 93 -0.14 -13.12 -6.48
N GLY A 94 1.10 -13.40 -6.86
CA GLY A 94 1.48 -13.76 -8.23
C GLY A 94 0.78 -15.04 -8.69
N LYS A 95 0.77 -16.09 -7.86
CA LYS A 95 0.05 -17.35 -8.13
C LYS A 95 -1.46 -17.13 -8.31
N PHE A 96 -2.07 -16.33 -7.44
CA PHE A 96 -3.50 -15.99 -7.57
C PHE A 96 -3.80 -15.17 -8.83
N LEU A 97 -2.89 -14.29 -9.25
CA LEU A 97 -3.05 -13.58 -10.51
C LEU A 97 -3.03 -14.56 -11.69
N LEU A 98 -2.09 -15.51 -11.72
CA LEU A 98 -2.03 -16.53 -12.78
C LEU A 98 -3.32 -17.34 -12.88
N GLU A 99 -3.89 -17.73 -11.74
CA GLU A 99 -5.16 -18.45 -11.71
C GLU A 99 -6.33 -17.59 -12.21
N VAL A 100 -6.40 -16.33 -11.79
CA VAL A 100 -7.41 -15.38 -12.32
C VAL A 100 -7.24 -15.16 -13.82
N GLN A 101 -6.00 -15.09 -14.32
CA GLN A 101 -5.72 -14.98 -15.75
C GLN A 101 -6.17 -16.22 -16.53
N ARG A 102 -5.94 -17.42 -15.99
CA ARG A 102 -6.39 -18.69 -16.58
C ARG A 102 -7.92 -18.72 -16.70
N ILE A 103 -8.62 -18.42 -15.61
CA ILE A 103 -10.09 -18.37 -15.58
C ILE A 103 -10.63 -17.31 -16.56
N ALA A 104 -10.02 -16.13 -16.62
CA ALA A 104 -10.44 -15.08 -17.55
C ALA A 104 -10.29 -15.51 -19.02
N LYS A 105 -9.19 -16.19 -19.37
CA LYS A 105 -8.97 -16.74 -20.71
C LYS A 105 -10.00 -17.82 -21.07
N GLU A 106 -10.29 -18.74 -20.15
CA GLU A 106 -11.29 -19.79 -20.36
C GLU A 106 -12.71 -19.23 -20.57
N LYS A 107 -13.03 -18.11 -19.91
CA LYS A 107 -14.31 -17.42 -20.06
C LYS A 107 -14.39 -16.43 -21.24
N GLY A 108 -13.27 -16.17 -21.93
CA GLY A 108 -13.20 -15.12 -22.96
C GLY A 108 -13.30 -13.69 -22.41
N GLU A 109 -13.00 -13.50 -21.12
CA GLU A 109 -13.01 -12.19 -20.46
C GLU A 109 -11.66 -11.48 -20.60
N LYS A 110 -11.64 -10.16 -20.35
CA LYS A 110 -10.41 -9.37 -20.36
C LYS A 110 -9.44 -9.88 -19.27
N CYS A 111 -8.32 -10.44 -19.71
CA CYS A 111 -7.28 -10.97 -18.83
C CYS A 111 -6.52 -9.84 -18.08
N PRO A 112 -6.48 -9.84 -16.74
CA PRO A 112 -5.77 -8.82 -15.98
C PRO A 112 -4.24 -9.04 -16.04
N THR A 113 -3.46 -7.99 -16.29
CA THR A 113 -1.99 -8.07 -16.34
C THR A 113 -1.30 -7.68 -15.03
N LYS A 114 -2.03 -7.02 -14.12
CA LYS A 114 -1.55 -6.58 -12.81
C LYS A 114 -2.45 -7.11 -11.71
N VAL A 115 -1.95 -7.09 -10.46
CA VAL A 115 -2.72 -7.47 -9.27
C VAL A 115 -3.86 -6.47 -9.06
N THR A 116 -5.09 -6.87 -9.41
CA THR A 116 -6.31 -6.06 -9.29
C THR A 116 -7.13 -6.44 -8.05
N ASN A 117 -8.24 -5.73 -7.82
CA ASN A 117 -9.21 -6.11 -6.78
C ASN A 117 -9.76 -7.54 -6.97
N GLN A 118 -9.86 -8.02 -8.21
CA GLN A 118 -10.33 -9.38 -8.50
C GLN A 118 -9.37 -10.42 -7.92
N VAL A 119 -8.05 -10.19 -8.00
CA VAL A 119 -7.04 -11.08 -7.42
C VAL A 119 -7.18 -11.16 -5.90
N PHE A 120 -7.37 -10.02 -5.23
CA PHE A 120 -7.59 -10.00 -3.78
C PHE A 120 -8.89 -10.69 -3.34
N ARG A 121 -9.97 -10.55 -4.12
CA ARG A 121 -11.23 -11.28 -3.87
C ARG A 121 -11.04 -12.77 -4.08
N HIS A 122 -10.37 -13.18 -5.15
CA HIS A 122 -10.08 -14.57 -5.45
C HIS A 122 -9.21 -15.22 -4.36
N ALA A 123 -8.16 -14.54 -3.88
CA ALA A 123 -7.33 -15.00 -2.77
C ALA A 123 -8.16 -15.23 -1.49
N LYS A 124 -9.06 -14.29 -1.13
CA LYS A 124 -9.97 -14.44 0.01
C LYS A 124 -10.88 -15.67 -0.15
N HIS A 125 -11.44 -15.89 -1.34
CA HIS A 125 -12.30 -17.05 -1.63
C HIS A 125 -11.56 -18.39 -1.57
N ASN A 126 -10.26 -18.41 -1.89
CA ASN A 126 -9.42 -19.61 -1.81
C ASN A 126 -8.75 -19.79 -0.43
N GLY A 127 -9.30 -19.17 0.63
CA GLY A 127 -8.82 -19.36 2.00
C GLY A 127 -7.60 -18.51 2.40
N ALA A 128 -7.01 -17.73 1.49
CA ALA A 128 -5.91 -16.82 1.79
C ALA A 128 -6.41 -15.47 2.37
N VAL A 129 -7.21 -15.54 3.45
CA VAL A 129 -7.87 -14.39 4.08
C VAL A 129 -6.89 -13.35 4.65
N TYR A 130 -5.67 -13.78 4.95
CA TYR A 130 -4.55 -12.94 5.38
C TYR A 130 -4.05 -12.03 4.24
N ILE A 131 -4.25 -12.35 2.97
CA ILE A 131 -3.86 -11.43 1.89
C ILE A 131 -4.89 -10.31 1.76
N ASN A 132 -4.44 -9.06 1.88
CA ASN A 132 -5.33 -7.89 1.73
C ASN A 132 -4.65 -6.72 1.02
N LYS A 133 -5.46 -5.98 0.24
CA LYS A 133 -4.98 -4.90 -0.63
C LYS A 133 -4.25 -3.78 0.11
N PRO A 134 -4.74 -3.24 1.26
CA PRO A 134 -4.02 -2.20 1.99
C PRO A 134 -2.61 -2.65 2.40
N LYS A 135 -2.48 -3.85 2.97
CA LYS A 135 -1.19 -4.42 3.38
C LYS A 135 -0.24 -4.61 2.21
N MET A 136 -0.70 -5.23 1.13
CA MET A 136 0.15 -5.48 -0.05
C MET A 136 0.57 -4.19 -0.76
N ARG A 137 -0.26 -3.14 -0.72
CA ARG A 137 0.15 -1.82 -1.25
C ARG A 137 1.17 -1.12 -0.36
N HIS A 138 1.13 -1.37 0.94
CA HIS A 138 1.94 -0.66 1.92
C HIS A 138 3.44 -1.00 1.85
N TYR A 139 3.76 -2.24 1.41
CA TYR A 139 5.12 -2.79 1.39
C TYR A 139 5.63 -3.10 -0.02
N VAL A 140 4.92 -2.69 -1.08
CA VAL A 140 5.27 -3.10 -2.45
C VAL A 140 6.65 -2.57 -2.87
N HIS A 141 7.08 -1.41 -2.36
CA HIS A 141 8.44 -0.91 -2.59
C HIS A 141 9.49 -1.73 -1.81
N CYS A 142 9.19 -2.24 -0.61
CA CYS A 142 10.11 -3.16 0.06
C CYS A 142 10.32 -4.44 -0.74
N TYR A 143 9.23 -5.00 -1.30
CA TYR A 143 9.32 -6.16 -2.20
C TYR A 143 10.05 -5.82 -3.50
N ALA A 144 9.84 -4.61 -4.05
CA ALA A 144 10.58 -4.14 -5.22
C ALA A 144 12.08 -4.10 -4.97
N LEU A 145 12.52 -3.57 -3.82
CA LEU A 145 13.94 -3.58 -3.46
C LEU A 145 14.47 -5.01 -3.38
N HIS A 146 13.74 -5.91 -2.71
CA HIS A 146 14.10 -7.32 -2.63
C HIS A 146 14.25 -8.01 -4.01
N CYS A 147 13.39 -7.68 -4.98
CA CYS A 147 13.45 -8.26 -6.32
C CYS A 147 14.50 -7.64 -7.25
N LEU A 148 14.85 -6.36 -7.06
CA LEU A 148 15.82 -5.65 -7.89
C LEU A 148 17.24 -5.79 -7.37
N ASP A 149 17.40 -5.75 -6.04
CA ASP A 149 18.69 -5.87 -5.38
C ASP A 149 18.50 -6.59 -4.02
N SER A 150 18.62 -7.91 -4.08
CA SER A 150 18.44 -8.76 -2.91
C SER A 150 19.57 -8.57 -1.88
N GLU A 151 20.78 -8.24 -2.32
CA GLU A 151 21.92 -7.97 -1.44
C GLU A 151 21.70 -6.71 -0.62
N GLN A 152 21.33 -5.61 -1.29
CA GLN A 152 21.03 -4.34 -0.61
C GLN A 152 19.81 -4.48 0.31
N SER A 153 18.77 -5.21 -0.12
CA SER A 153 17.62 -5.54 0.73
C SER A 153 18.04 -6.30 1.99
N ASN A 154 18.89 -7.33 1.84
CA ASN A 154 19.36 -8.16 2.94
C ASN A 154 20.27 -7.39 3.90
N HIS A 155 21.15 -6.54 3.37
CA HIS A 155 21.96 -5.63 4.17
C HIS A 155 21.09 -4.68 5.00
N LEU A 156 20.07 -4.06 4.38
CA LEU A 156 19.18 -3.13 5.07
C LEU A 156 18.38 -3.83 6.18
N ARG A 157 17.95 -5.07 5.96
CA ARG A 157 17.28 -5.90 6.98
C ARG A 157 18.19 -6.17 8.18
N ARG A 158 19.44 -6.57 7.95
CA ARG A 158 20.44 -6.78 9.02
C ARG A 158 20.68 -5.50 9.82
N LEU A 159 20.94 -4.39 9.13
CA LEU A 159 21.24 -3.10 9.74
C LEU A 159 20.10 -2.61 10.65
N TYR A 160 18.86 -2.68 10.18
CA TYR A 160 17.70 -2.22 10.96
C TYR A 160 17.37 -3.17 12.11
N LYS A 161 17.61 -4.47 11.96
CA LYS A 161 17.45 -5.42 13.06
C LYS A 161 18.51 -5.19 14.15
N GLU A 162 19.78 -5.03 13.78
CA GLU A 162 20.88 -4.79 14.71
C GLU A 162 20.65 -3.51 15.54
N ARG A 163 20.11 -2.47 14.90
CA ARG A 163 19.72 -1.22 15.57
C ARG A 163 18.44 -1.32 16.42
N GLY A 164 17.73 -2.45 16.38
CA GLY A 164 16.45 -2.61 17.08
C GLY A 164 15.32 -1.74 16.51
N GLU A 165 15.40 -1.37 15.23
CA GLU A 165 14.45 -0.48 14.58
C GLU A 165 13.12 -1.16 14.29
N ASN A 166 12.03 -0.38 14.29
CA ASN A 166 10.72 -0.89 13.94
C ASN A 166 10.53 -1.03 12.41
N VAL A 167 9.52 -1.81 12.00
CA VAL A 167 9.20 -2.04 10.58
C VAL A 167 8.86 -0.75 9.83
N GLY A 168 8.31 0.25 10.51
CA GLY A 168 8.02 1.56 9.92
C GLY A 168 9.30 2.26 9.45
N ALA A 169 10.33 2.30 10.30
CA ALA A 169 11.63 2.88 9.98
C ALA A 169 12.33 2.12 8.84
N TRP A 170 12.40 0.78 8.93
CA TRP A 170 12.95 -0.06 7.85
C TRP A 170 12.21 0.16 6.52
N ARG A 171 10.87 0.19 6.56
CA ARG A 171 10.04 0.41 5.38
C ARG A 171 10.32 1.78 4.75
N GLN A 172 10.50 2.85 5.52
CA GLN A 172 10.85 4.15 4.95
C GLN A 172 12.23 4.11 4.31
N ALA A 173 13.19 3.41 4.92
CA ALA A 173 14.54 3.29 4.41
C ALA A 173 14.62 2.59 3.04
N CYS A 174 13.70 1.64 2.76
CA CYS A 174 13.64 0.95 1.48
C CYS A 174 13.42 1.88 0.26
N TYR A 175 12.95 3.13 0.46
CA TYR A 175 12.81 4.07 -0.66
C TYR A 175 14.15 4.56 -1.20
N TYR A 176 15.17 4.77 -0.35
CA TYR A 176 16.42 5.39 -0.78
C TYR A 176 17.17 4.56 -1.84
N PRO A 177 17.39 3.24 -1.65
CA PRO A 177 18.07 2.44 -2.66
C PRO A 177 17.28 2.35 -3.97
N LEU A 178 15.94 2.32 -3.91
CA LEU A 178 15.11 2.32 -5.11
C LEU A 178 15.21 3.61 -5.92
N VAL A 179 15.33 4.76 -5.25
CA VAL A 179 15.55 6.04 -5.92
C VAL A 179 16.93 6.08 -6.56
N ALA A 180 17.96 5.52 -5.92
CA ALA A 180 19.28 5.36 -6.53
C ALA A 180 19.23 4.48 -7.79
N ILE A 181 18.57 3.31 -7.71
CA ILE A 181 18.34 2.44 -8.88
C ILE A 181 17.58 3.18 -9.99
N ALA A 182 16.57 3.99 -9.63
CA ALA A 182 15.84 4.79 -10.61
C ALA A 182 16.74 5.81 -11.31
N ARG A 183 17.59 6.52 -10.56
CA ARG A 183 18.56 7.47 -11.10
C ARG A 183 19.49 6.83 -12.13
N GLU A 184 20.03 5.65 -11.81
CA GLU A 184 20.91 4.87 -12.71
C GLU A 184 20.19 4.37 -13.98
N ASN A 185 18.86 4.32 -13.95
CA ASN A 185 18.01 3.87 -15.06
C ASN A 185 17.26 5.03 -15.71
N ASN A 186 17.88 6.21 -15.82
CA ASN A 186 17.31 7.40 -16.45
C ASN A 186 15.95 7.83 -15.85
N TRP A 187 15.76 7.59 -14.55
CA TRP A 187 14.53 7.88 -13.81
C TRP A 187 13.28 7.11 -14.29
N ASP A 188 13.44 6.05 -15.08
CA ASP A 188 12.35 5.22 -15.62
C ASP A 188 11.93 4.11 -14.63
N ILE A 189 11.28 4.52 -13.53
CA ILE A 189 10.84 3.57 -12.50
C ILE A 189 9.73 2.61 -12.98
N GLU A 190 8.88 3.05 -13.92
CA GLU A 190 7.84 2.21 -14.51
C GLU A 190 8.47 1.12 -15.39
N GLY A 191 9.46 1.46 -16.22
CA GLY A 191 10.20 0.48 -16.99
C GLY A 191 11.01 -0.49 -16.13
N ILE A 192 11.63 -0.04 -15.03
CA ILE A 192 12.30 -0.93 -14.07
C ILE A 192 11.32 -1.99 -13.54
N PHE A 193 10.12 -1.59 -13.11
CA PHE A 193 9.10 -2.54 -12.65
C PHE A 193 8.65 -3.48 -13.77
N ASN A 194 8.44 -2.96 -14.98
CA ASN A 194 7.94 -3.77 -16.10
C ASN A 194 8.97 -4.75 -16.66
N ARG A 195 10.28 -4.48 -16.53
CA ARG A 195 11.37 -5.39 -16.95
C ARG A 195 11.57 -6.58 -16.02
N ASN A 196 11.16 -6.48 -14.75
CA ASN A 196 11.32 -7.54 -13.76
C ASN A 196 10.06 -8.45 -13.73
N GLU A 197 10.27 -9.76 -13.92
CA GLU A 197 9.19 -10.76 -14.00
C GLU A 197 8.24 -10.76 -12.79
N LYS A 198 8.78 -10.50 -11.59
CA LYS A 198 8.00 -10.47 -10.35
C LYS A 198 7.32 -9.13 -10.09
N LEU A 199 7.90 -8.03 -10.59
CA LEU A 199 7.40 -6.67 -10.34
C LEU A 199 6.44 -6.16 -11.41
N LYS A 200 6.49 -6.69 -12.64
CA LYS A 200 5.63 -6.22 -13.74
C LYS A 200 4.13 -6.32 -13.44
N ILE A 201 3.76 -7.24 -12.56
CA ILE A 201 2.37 -7.44 -12.12
C ILE A 201 1.93 -6.44 -11.04
N TRP A 202 2.84 -5.67 -10.47
CA TRP A 202 2.55 -4.66 -9.46
C TRP A 202 2.44 -3.28 -10.09
N TYR A 203 1.69 -2.40 -9.42
CA TYR A 203 1.69 -0.98 -9.74
C TYR A 203 2.81 -0.31 -8.95
N VAL A 204 3.57 0.59 -9.59
CA VAL A 204 4.56 1.39 -8.87
C VAL A 204 3.82 2.22 -7.80
N PRO A 205 4.26 2.21 -6.54
CA PRO A 205 3.61 3.00 -5.50
C PRO A 205 3.79 4.49 -5.72
N THR A 206 2.72 5.26 -5.51
CA THR A 206 2.70 6.72 -5.77
C THR A 206 3.79 7.47 -5.04
N LYS A 207 4.08 7.10 -3.78
CA LYS A 207 5.15 7.73 -3.00
C LYS A 207 6.53 7.52 -3.64
N LEU A 208 6.80 6.34 -4.20
CA LEU A 208 8.08 6.08 -4.89
C LEU A 208 8.22 6.95 -6.14
N ARG A 209 7.16 7.04 -6.97
CA ARG A 209 7.15 7.96 -8.13
C ARG A 209 7.42 9.40 -7.72
N GLN A 210 6.75 9.90 -6.69
CA GLN A 210 6.93 11.25 -6.19
C GLN A 210 8.37 11.52 -5.73
N LEU A 211 8.97 10.57 -5.00
CA LEU A 211 10.37 10.69 -4.57
C LEU A 211 11.33 10.70 -5.76
N CYS A 212 11.15 9.81 -6.74
CA CYS A 212 11.97 9.83 -7.95
C CYS A 212 11.84 11.16 -8.73
N HIS A 213 10.63 11.70 -8.88
CA HIS A 213 10.44 12.99 -9.53
C HIS A 213 11.10 14.14 -8.77
N MET A 214 10.94 14.17 -7.45
CA MET A 214 11.52 15.20 -6.58
C MET A 214 13.05 15.18 -6.62
N GLU A 215 13.68 14.00 -6.56
CA GLU A 215 15.14 13.89 -6.64
C GLU A 215 15.66 14.25 -8.04
N ARG A 216 14.97 13.82 -9.11
CA ARG A 216 15.31 14.22 -10.49
C ARG A 216 15.31 15.73 -10.68
N SER A 217 14.33 16.44 -10.11
CA SER A 217 14.26 17.91 -10.22
C SER A 217 15.36 18.64 -9.45
N LYS A 218 15.98 18.00 -8.45
CA LYS A 218 17.12 18.60 -7.72
C LYS A 218 18.43 18.49 -8.51
N GLU A 219 18.55 17.48 -9.36
CA GLU A 219 19.76 17.23 -10.17
C GLU A 219 19.78 17.98 -11.49
N CYS A 220 18.61 18.41 -11.98
CA CYS A 220 18.47 19.24 -13.18
C CYS A 220 17.75 20.55 -12.79
N PRO A 221 18.46 21.51 -12.16
CA PRO A 221 17.91 22.82 -11.79
C PRO A 221 17.56 23.69 -12.99
#